data_AF-A0A061R2M0-F1
#
_entry.id   AF-A0A061R2M0-F1
#
_cell.length_a   1.000
_cell.length_b   1.000
_cell.length_c   1.000
_cell.angle_alpha   90.00
_cell.angle_beta   90.00
_cell.angle_gamma   90.00
#
_symmetry.space_group_name_H-M   'P 1'
#
loop_
_entity.id
_entity.type
_entity.pdbx_description
1 polymer ?
#
loop_
_entity_poly.entity_id
_entity_poly.type
_entity_poly.pdbx_seq_one_letter_code
_entity_poly.pdbx_strand_id
1 'polypeptide(L)'
;LPPQWSALTGVSEMSLSYNSLAGALPLQWSAMAGVTEMSLYINSLTGTLPAQWSAMRSVTEMSLSYNSVAGTLPPQWSAMT
;
A
#
# COMPACT_ATOMS: atom_id res chain seq x y z
N LEU A 1 -2.17 -9.61 -3.63
CA LEU A 1 -0.72 -9.28 -3.67
C LEU A 1 0.06 -10.14 -2.66
N PRO A 2 1.33 -10.49 -2.89
CA PRO A 2 2.08 -11.39 -2.01
C PRO A 2 2.44 -10.74 -0.66
N PRO A 3 2.00 -11.30 0.48
CA PRO A 3 2.43 -10.83 1.80
C PRO A 3 3.95 -10.87 2.01
N GLN A 4 4.64 -11.80 1.33
CA GLN A 4 6.08 -12.06 1.46
C GLN A 4 6.95 -10.89 0.98
N TRP A 5 6.41 -9.96 0.18
CA TRP A 5 7.13 -8.74 -0.21
C TRP A 5 7.41 -7.82 0.97
N SER A 6 6.80 -8.05 2.13
CA SER A 6 7.19 -7.41 3.40
C SER A 6 8.67 -7.60 3.77
N ALA A 7 9.33 -8.63 3.22
CA ALA A 7 10.76 -8.87 3.40
C ALA A 7 11.65 -7.91 2.58
N LEU A 8 11.09 -7.15 1.64
CA LEU A 8 11.80 -6.17 0.82
C LEU A 8 12.04 -4.87 1.60
N THR A 9 12.77 -4.95 2.71
CA THR A 9 12.97 -3.83 3.65
C THR A 9 13.85 -2.69 3.11
N GLY A 10 14.59 -2.94 2.02
CA GLY A 10 15.44 -1.93 1.36
C GLY A 10 14.76 -1.16 0.22
N VAL A 11 13.48 -1.39 -0.04
CA VAL A 11 12.75 -0.70 -1.12
C VAL A 11 12.33 0.69 -0.65
N SER A 12 12.71 1.72 -1.40
CA SER A 12 12.22 3.09 -1.25
C SER A 12 11.04 3.38 -2.17
N GLU A 13 11.07 2.88 -3.41
CA GLU A 13 10.06 3.18 -4.42
C GLU A 13 9.46 1.89 -4.96
N MET A 14 8.13 1.83 -4.98
CA MET A 14 7.37 0.71 -5.53
C MET A 14 6.43 1.20 -6.63
N SER A 15 6.73 0.84 -7.88
CA SER A 15 5.88 1.14 -9.03
C SER A 15 5.28 -0.14 -9.62
N LEU A 16 3.97 -0.31 -9.46
CA LEU A 16 3.18 -1.49 -9.86
C LEU A 16 1.93 -1.10 -10.65
N SER A 17 1.86 0.15 -11.09
CA SER A 17 0.73 0.72 -11.81
C SER A 17 0.57 0.13 -13.21
N TYR A 18 -0.63 0.20 -13.77
CA TYR A 18 -0.98 -0.37 -15.09
C TYR A 18 -0.77 -1.89 -15.20
N ASN A 19 -1.28 -2.63 -14.23
CA ASN A 19 -1.26 -4.10 -14.27
C ASN A 19 -2.67 -4.66 -14.10
N SER A 20 -2.78 -5.99 -14.09
CA SER A 20 -4.00 -6.72 -13.74
C SER A 20 -3.92 -7.31 -12.33
N LEU A 21 -3.25 -6.60 -11.40
CA LEU A 21 -3.12 -7.06 -10.02
C LEU A 21 -4.50 -7.06 -9.35
N ALA A 22 -4.81 -8.14 -8.63
CA ALA A 22 -6.11 -8.34 -8.01
C ALA A 22 -5.99 -8.82 -6.55
N GLY A 23 -7.13 -8.78 -5.86
CA GLY A 23 -7.26 -9.12 -4.45
C GLY A 23 -6.94 -7.95 -3.52
N ALA A 24 -6.89 -8.25 -2.21
CA ALA A 24 -6.70 -7.23 -1.18
C ALA A 24 -5.24 -6.78 -1.02
N LEU A 25 -5.08 -5.57 -0.47
CA LEU A 25 -3.81 -5.01 -0.01
C LEU A 25 -3.31 -5.80 1.22
N PRO A 26 -2.06 -6.30 1.23
CA PRO A 26 -1.57 -7.11 2.34
C PRO A 26 -1.24 -6.23 3.54
N LEU A 27 -1.80 -6.56 4.72
CA LEU A 27 -1.46 -5.86 5.96
C LEU A 27 0.03 -6.00 6.30
N GLN A 28 0.68 -7.09 5.88
CA GLN A 28 2.08 -7.40 6.16
C GLN A 28 3.06 -6.40 5.55
N TRP A 29 2.64 -5.67 4.51
CA TRP A 29 3.46 -4.62 3.91
C TRP A 29 3.74 -3.45 4.86
N SER A 30 3.05 -3.39 6.01
CA SER A 30 3.41 -2.48 7.10
C SER A 30 4.86 -2.59 7.57
N ALA A 31 5.54 -3.72 7.31
CA ALA A 31 6.95 -3.90 7.61
C ALA A 31 7.90 -3.19 6.63
N MET A 32 7.41 -2.74 5.48
CA MET A 32 8.17 -2.01 4.46
C MET A 32 8.30 -0.53 4.84
N ALA A 33 8.83 -0.26 6.03
CA ALA A 33 8.86 1.07 6.62
C ALA A 33 9.76 2.07 5.86
N GLY A 34 10.63 1.60 4.97
CA GLY A 34 11.51 2.44 4.15
C GLY A 34 10.90 2.96 2.85
N VAL A 35 9.68 2.51 2.50
CA VAL A 35 9.00 2.98 1.28
C VAL A 35 8.61 4.45 1.42
N THR A 36 9.00 5.25 0.43
CA THR A 36 8.68 6.67 0.31
C THR A 36 7.61 6.92 -0.75
N GLU A 37 7.63 6.16 -1.85
CA GLU A 37 6.65 6.26 -2.92
C GLU A 37 6.04 4.89 -3.24
N MET A 38 4.70 4.81 -3.25
CA MET A 38 3.97 3.60 -3.61
C MET A 38 2.90 3.90 -4.67
N SER A 39 3.12 3.40 -5.88
CA SER A 39 2.24 3.56 -7.02
C SER A 39 1.60 2.23 -7.41
N LEU A 40 0.29 2.12 -7.21
CA LEU A 40 -0.54 0.93 -7.44
C LEU A 40 -1.76 1.24 -8.33
N TYR A 41 -1.79 2.42 -8.95
CA TYR A 41 -2.97 2.89 -9.67
C TYR A 41 -3.21 2.11 -10.97
N ILE A 42 -4.47 2.07 -11.42
CA ILE A 42 -4.90 1.28 -12.59
C ILE A 42 -4.54 -0.20 -12.41
N ASN A 43 -5.31 -0.83 -11.52
CA ASN A 43 -5.27 -2.26 -11.24
C ASN A 43 -6.71 -2.75 -10.92
N SER A 44 -6.86 -3.99 -10.45
CA SER A 44 -8.13 -4.58 -10.01
C SER A 44 -8.11 -4.94 -8.52
N LEU A 45 -7.41 -4.14 -7.70
CA LEU A 45 -7.30 -4.37 -6.26
C LEU A 45 -8.65 -4.11 -5.57
N THR A 46 -8.97 -4.93 -4.57
CA THR A 46 -10.25 -4.92 -3.84
C THR A 46 -10.03 -4.85 -2.32
N GLY A 47 -11.11 -4.91 -1.53
CA GLY A 47 -11.04 -4.89 -0.07
C GLY A 47 -10.90 -3.47 0.48
N THR A 48 -10.30 -3.35 1.67
CA THR A 48 -10.14 -2.06 2.37
C THR A 48 -8.67 -1.70 2.53
N LEU A 49 -8.41 -0.43 2.85
CA LEU A 49 -7.08 0.04 3.22
C LEU A 49 -6.64 -0.57 4.56
N PRO A 50 -5.44 -1.19 4.67
CA PRO A 50 -4.98 -1.75 5.93
C PRO A 50 -4.62 -0.66 6.94
N ALA A 51 -5.24 -0.67 8.11
CA ALA A 51 -4.90 0.24 9.21
C ALA A 51 -3.43 0.09 9.66
N GLN A 52 -2.86 -1.09 9.49
CA GLN A 52 -1.47 -1.43 9.82
C GLN A 52 -0.45 -0.66 8.98
N TRP A 53 -0.83 -0.18 7.79
CA TRP A 53 0.04 0.65 6.97
C TRP A 53 0.37 2.00 7.62
N SER A 54 -0.30 2.36 8.73
CA SER A 54 0.12 3.47 9.60
C SER A 54 1.56 3.33 10.14
N ALA A 55 2.16 2.14 10.11
CA ALA A 55 3.56 1.92 10.44
C ALA A 55 4.55 2.36 9.34
N MET A 56 4.08 2.57 8.10
CA MET A 56 4.90 2.97 6.95
C MET A 56 5.14 4.49 6.95
N ARG A 57 5.86 4.97 7.96
CA ARG A 57 6.00 6.41 8.23
C ARG A 57 6.86 7.17 7.21
N SER A 58 7.63 6.49 6.38
CA SER A 58 8.43 7.14 5.34
C SER A 58 7.63 7.49 4.09
N VAL A 59 6.39 7.00 3.94
CA VAL A 59 5.59 7.21 2.73
C VAL A 59 5.18 8.67 2.61
N THR A 60 5.62 9.32 1.54
CA THR A 60 5.25 10.69 1.17
C THR A 60 4.22 10.72 0.05
N GLU A 61 4.17 9.68 -0.78
CA GLU A 61 3.22 9.56 -1.88
C GLU A 61 2.67 8.13 -2.00
N MET A 62 1.34 8.02 -2.06
CA MET A 62 0.64 6.75 -2.26
C MET A 62 -0.51 6.92 -3.25
N SER A 63 -0.44 6.23 -4.39
CA SER A 63 -1.46 6.27 -5.42
C SER A 63 -2.16 4.92 -5.56
N LEU A 64 -3.44 4.88 -5.18
CA LEU A 64 -4.33 3.71 -5.25
C LEU A 64 -5.52 3.94 -6.18
N SER A 65 -5.52 5.04 -6.94
CA SER A 65 -6.61 5.42 -7.83
C SER A 65 -6.86 4.36 -8.92
N TYR A 66 -8.06 4.37 -9.52
CA TYR A 66 -8.45 3.38 -10.54
C TYR A 66 -8.26 1.93 -10.09
N ASN A 67 -8.75 1.63 -8.88
CA ASN A 67 -8.91 0.28 -8.32
C ASN A 67 -10.36 0.12 -7.80
N SER A 68 -10.67 -1.03 -7.22
CA SER A 68 -11.96 -1.31 -6.56
C SER A 68 -11.80 -1.43 -5.03
N VAL A 69 -10.84 -0.71 -4.45
CA VAL A 69 -10.69 -0.58 -3.00
C VAL A 69 -11.88 0.21 -2.44
N ALA A 70 -12.50 -0.30 -1.39
CA ALA A 70 -13.71 0.23 -0.77
C ALA A 70 -13.49 0.57 0.72
N GLY A 71 -14.51 1.18 1.34
CA GLY A 71 -14.47 1.59 2.75
C GLY A 71 -13.95 3.01 2.94
N THR A 72 -13.42 3.29 4.12
CA THR A 72 -12.94 4.62 4.52
C THR A 72 -11.42 4.63 4.68
N LEU A 73 -10.83 5.83 4.65
CA LEU A 73 -9.45 6.01 5.13
C LEU A 73 -9.35 5.52 6.59
N PRO A 74 -8.37 4.66 6.92
CA PRO A 74 -8.18 4.24 8.29
C PRO A 74 -7.77 5.44 9.15
N PRO A 75 -8.43 5.71 10.29
CA PRO A 75 -8.07 6.84 11.15
C PRO A 75 -6.62 6.77 11.66
N GLN A 76 -6.05 5.56 11.76
CA GLN A 76 -4.65 5.32 12.14
C GLN A 76 -3.65 5.96 11.18
N TRP A 77 -4.04 6.19 9.92
CA TRP A 77 -3.17 6.84 8.94
C TRP A 77 -2.88 8.31 9.30
N SER A 78 -3.59 8.90 10.26
CA SER A 78 -3.23 10.21 10.82
C SER A 78 -1.85 10.22 11.50
N ALA A 79 -1.28 9.04 11.81
CA ALA A 79 0.06 8.88 12.37
C ALA A 79 1.16 8.73 11.30
N MET A 80 0.80 8.75 10.01
CA MET A 80 1.75 8.74 8.89
C MET A 80 2.19 10.18 8.61
N THR A 81 3.05 10.70 9.48
CA THR A 81 3.62 12.05 9.44
C THR A 81 5.11 12.00 9.20
#